data_AF-A0A520MRY7-F1
#
_entry.id   AF-A0A520MRY7-F1
#
_cell.length_a   1.000
_cell.length_b   1.000
_cell.length_c   1.000
_cell.angle_alpha   90.00
_cell.angle_beta   90.00
_cell.angle_gamma   90.00
#
_symmetry.space_group_name_H-M   'P 1'
#
loop_
_entity.id
_entity.type
_entity.pdbx_description
1 polymer ?
#
loop_
_entity_poly.entity_id
_entity_poly.type
_entity_poly.pdbx_seq_one_letter_code
_entity_poly.pdbx_strand_id
1 'polypeptide(L)'
;MKMHDLTKKNALNLKSEASELFSFASEADLLEILDHAEKQQKNLQVIGSGTNTIFPRYFSKIVVKSSNNNFTYAEEDGCAYLEVGAAIDWDDLIDFCCNKDIHGLENLAGIPGTVGAAPIQNIGAYGQEVSNLINYVECFDTELRIIRKIKAENCEFGYRKSMFQTNTNLIVTAVGFRLSKQFNPILEHEGLQNLHFTKASDMIKKIRAIRNTKLPNPMDFPNLGSFFKNPILSILEAEKNERLVNLKKFEMPNQKVKFSAGEMLDKLNLKGMKIRNVGLWTQHALVLTSNGITSAKDIRNAEDILKKLVVDHYGIELEREPSYL
;
A
#
# COMPACT_ATOMS: atom_id res chain seq x y z
N MET A 1 16.67 28.92 4.74
CA MET A 1 15.36 28.42 4.30
C MET A 1 14.73 27.64 5.45
N LYS A 2 13.46 27.86 5.78
CA LYS A 2 12.78 27.11 6.85
C LYS A 2 12.52 25.69 6.35
N MET A 3 13.04 24.68 7.05
CA MET A 3 12.76 23.28 6.71
C MET A 3 11.31 22.93 7.09
N HIS A 4 10.65 22.16 6.24
CA HIS A 4 9.34 21.57 6.52
C HIS A 4 9.55 20.23 7.26
N ASP A 5 8.97 20.10 8.46
CA ASP A 5 8.99 18.84 9.22
C ASP A 5 7.94 17.87 8.66
N LEU A 6 8.41 16.71 8.22
CA LEU A 6 7.62 15.61 7.65
C LEU A 6 7.53 14.41 8.59
N THR A 7 7.98 14.53 9.83
CA THR A 7 8.01 13.44 10.82
C THR A 7 6.62 12.85 11.04
N LYS A 8 5.57 13.69 11.09
CA LYS A 8 4.17 13.25 11.22
C LYS A 8 3.47 12.97 9.89
N LYS A 9 4.21 12.94 8.78
CA LYS A 9 3.70 12.64 7.43
C LYS A 9 4.12 11.25 6.92
N ASN A 10 4.75 10.45 7.78
CA ASN A 10 5.09 9.06 7.51
C ASN A 10 4.72 8.17 8.71
N ALA A 11 4.18 6.98 8.45
CA ALA A 11 3.61 6.12 9.49
C ALA A 11 4.65 5.43 10.38
N LEU A 12 5.94 5.53 10.04
CA LEU A 12 7.05 5.17 10.92
C LEU A 12 7.48 6.31 11.85
N ASN A 13 6.89 7.49 11.76
CA ASN A 13 7.31 8.67 12.53
C ASN A 13 8.84 8.92 12.47
N LEU A 14 9.47 8.60 11.33
CA LEU A 14 10.89 8.85 11.15
C LEU A 14 11.11 10.35 11.05
N LYS A 15 12.12 10.85 11.78
CA LYS A 15 12.50 12.26 11.67
C LYS A 15 12.89 12.57 10.24
N SER A 16 12.13 13.44 9.57
CA SER A 16 12.32 13.73 8.15
C SER A 16 11.99 15.18 7.87
N GLU A 17 12.79 15.81 7.01
CA GLU A 17 12.64 17.22 6.66
C GLU A 17 12.80 17.43 5.15
N ALA A 18 12.08 18.40 4.61
CA ALA A 18 12.23 18.85 3.22
C ALA A 18 12.45 20.36 3.16
N SER A 19 13.27 20.80 2.20
CA SER A 19 13.45 22.24 1.97
C SER A 19 12.19 22.88 1.41
N GLU A 20 11.41 22.12 0.63
CA GLU A 20 10.23 22.59 -0.10
C GLU A 20 9.16 21.51 -0.07
N LEU A 21 7.93 21.92 0.25
CA LEU A 21 6.74 21.10 0.25
C LEU A 21 5.60 21.87 -0.42
N PHE A 22 5.08 21.36 -1.53
CA PHE A 22 3.91 21.91 -2.22
C PHE A 22 2.72 20.95 -2.17
N SER A 23 1.53 21.52 -2.22
CA SER A 23 0.28 20.76 -2.40
C SER A 23 -0.32 21.06 -3.77
N PHE A 24 -0.98 20.09 -4.39
CA PHE A 24 -1.68 20.27 -5.66
C PHE A 24 -3.09 19.69 -5.61
N ALA A 25 -4.08 20.43 -6.13
CA ALA A 25 -5.44 19.96 -6.30
C ALA A 25 -5.84 19.84 -7.78
N SER A 26 -5.05 20.42 -8.69
CA SER A 26 -5.38 20.55 -10.11
C SER A 26 -4.16 20.40 -11.03
N GLU A 27 -4.41 20.31 -12.33
CA GLU A 27 -3.39 20.35 -13.39
C GLU A 27 -2.61 21.68 -13.36
N ALA A 28 -3.29 22.81 -13.13
CA ALA A 28 -2.66 24.12 -13.06
C ALA A 28 -1.61 24.19 -11.93
N ASP A 29 -1.93 23.67 -10.74
CA ASP A 29 -0.98 23.61 -9.62
C ASP A 29 0.26 22.77 -10.00
N LEU A 30 0.06 21.64 -10.68
CA LEU A 30 1.14 20.76 -11.09
C LEU A 30 2.04 21.39 -12.15
N LEU A 31 1.47 22.15 -13.09
CA LEU A 31 2.24 22.93 -14.07
C LEU A 31 3.11 23.99 -13.39
N GLU A 32 2.55 24.74 -12.44
CA GLU A 32 3.30 25.75 -11.68
C GLU A 32 4.42 25.12 -10.84
N ILE A 33 4.13 24.00 -10.18
CA ILE A 33 5.12 23.25 -9.39
C ILE A 33 6.24 22.71 -10.29
N LEU A 34 5.92 22.19 -11.48
CA LEU A 34 6.93 21.74 -12.44
C LEU A 34 7.80 22.89 -12.95
N ASP A 35 7.20 24.02 -13.34
CA ASP A 35 7.95 25.20 -13.77
C ASP A 35 8.93 25.68 -12.70
N HIS A 36 8.49 25.65 -11.44
CA HIS A 36 9.34 25.97 -10.31
C HIS A 36 10.47 24.94 -10.13
N ALA A 37 10.14 23.65 -10.21
CA ALA A 37 11.12 22.57 -10.09
C ALA A 37 12.20 22.61 -11.17
N GLU A 38 11.83 22.92 -12.42
CA GLU A 38 12.74 23.09 -13.55
C GLU A 38 13.68 24.28 -13.35
N LYS A 39 13.15 25.44 -12.89
CA LYS A 39 13.98 26.61 -12.54
C LYS A 39 14.99 26.29 -11.45
N GLN A 40 14.64 25.41 -10.51
CA GLN A 40 15.53 24.97 -9.42
C GLN A 40 16.41 23.76 -9.81
N GLN A 41 16.22 23.18 -11.00
CA GLN A 41 16.87 21.94 -11.44
C GLN A 41 16.70 20.79 -10.43
N LYS A 42 15.50 20.66 -9.86
CA LYS A 42 15.16 19.62 -8.88
C LYS A 42 14.05 18.72 -9.41
N ASN A 43 14.14 17.44 -9.10
CA ASN A 43 13.06 16.49 -9.35
C ASN A 43 11.98 16.59 -8.27
N LEU A 44 10.77 16.17 -8.62
CA LEU A 44 9.66 16.04 -7.67
C LEU A 44 9.72 14.70 -6.92
N GLN A 45 9.20 14.70 -5.69
CA GLN A 45 8.91 13.52 -4.89
C GLN A 45 7.48 13.57 -4.41
N VAL A 46 6.62 12.74 -5.03
CA VAL A 46 5.23 12.59 -4.59
C VAL A 46 5.18 11.82 -3.28
N ILE A 47 4.37 12.30 -2.33
CA ILE A 47 4.03 11.58 -1.09
C ILE A 47 2.51 11.54 -0.88
N GLY A 48 2.01 10.44 -0.31
CA GLY A 48 0.63 10.30 0.16
C GLY A 48 0.51 10.52 1.67
N SER A 49 -0.07 9.54 2.37
CA SER A 49 -0.10 9.49 3.86
C SER A 49 1.14 8.85 4.48
N GLY A 50 2.07 8.36 3.65
CA GLY A 50 3.33 7.76 4.10
C GLY A 50 3.16 6.44 4.85
N THR A 51 2.09 5.70 4.55
CA THR A 51 1.72 4.42 5.19
C THR A 51 2.43 3.21 4.59
N ASN A 52 3.20 3.42 3.52
CA ASN A 52 3.94 2.39 2.82
C ASN A 52 5.28 2.90 2.23
N THR A 53 5.86 3.92 2.86
CA THR A 53 7.10 4.54 2.41
C THR A 53 8.03 4.84 3.58
N ILE A 54 9.33 4.69 3.34
CA ILE A 54 10.38 4.92 4.31
C ILE A 54 11.07 6.23 3.94
N PHE A 55 10.81 7.26 4.73
CA PHE A 55 11.31 8.61 4.45
C PHE A 55 12.81 8.75 4.79
N PRO A 56 13.58 9.50 3.98
CA PRO A 56 14.95 9.86 4.31
C PRO A 56 14.96 10.92 5.43
N ARG A 57 16.12 11.14 6.07
CA ARG A 57 16.28 12.23 7.04
C ARG A 57 16.07 13.61 6.39
N TYR A 58 16.52 13.76 5.16
CA TYR A 58 16.40 14.98 4.35
C TYR A 58 16.01 14.62 2.92
N PHE A 59 14.91 15.18 2.42
CA PHE A 59 14.59 15.09 0.99
C PHE A 59 15.48 16.04 0.18
N SER A 60 16.14 15.51 -0.84
CA SER A 60 16.87 16.32 -1.84
C SER A 60 15.95 16.87 -2.94
N LYS A 61 14.81 16.20 -3.15
CA LYS A 61 13.77 16.53 -4.13
C LYS A 61 12.76 17.52 -3.55
N ILE A 62 12.03 18.21 -4.43
CA ILE A 62 10.87 19.00 -4.04
C ILE A 62 9.74 18.04 -3.68
N VAL A 63 9.24 18.10 -2.44
CA VAL A 63 8.17 17.21 -2.00
C VAL A 63 6.84 17.77 -2.45
N VAL A 64 6.00 16.92 -3.04
CA VAL A 64 4.66 17.30 -3.51
C VAL A 64 3.63 16.33 -2.96
N LYS A 65 2.46 16.85 -2.58
CA LYS A 65 1.36 16.06 -2.05
C LYS A 65 0.04 16.47 -2.67
N SER A 66 -0.78 15.49 -3.05
CA SER A 66 -2.13 15.80 -3.51
C SER A 66 -2.98 16.38 -2.37
N SER A 67 -3.74 17.41 -2.68
CA SER A 67 -4.88 17.95 -1.94
C SER A 67 -6.18 17.86 -2.76
N ASN A 68 -6.18 17.10 -3.86
CA ASN A 68 -7.37 16.88 -4.68
C ASN A 68 -8.37 15.97 -3.93
N ASN A 69 -9.44 16.58 -3.43
CA ASN A 69 -10.57 15.91 -2.79
C ASN A 69 -11.84 15.94 -3.65
N ASN A 70 -11.70 16.16 -4.96
CA ASN A 70 -12.84 16.10 -5.87
C ASN A 70 -13.48 14.71 -5.81
N PHE A 71 -14.80 14.68 -5.84
CA PHE A 71 -15.56 13.45 -5.73
C PHE A 71 -16.79 13.53 -6.62
N THR A 72 -16.89 12.63 -7.58
CA THR A 72 -18.10 12.47 -8.39
C THR A 72 -18.64 11.05 -8.26
N TYR A 73 -19.95 10.93 -8.37
CA TYR A 73 -20.67 9.68 -8.24
C TYR A 73 -21.89 9.69 -9.15
N ALA A 74 -22.03 8.60 -9.90
CA ALA A 74 -23.20 8.32 -10.73
C ALA A 74 -23.60 6.85 -10.58
N GLU A 75 -24.88 6.56 -10.81
CA GLU A 75 -25.40 5.20 -10.88
C GLU A 75 -25.99 4.94 -12.26
N GLU A 76 -25.65 3.79 -12.83
CA GLU A 76 -26.16 3.35 -14.13
C GLU A 76 -26.13 1.82 -14.17
N ASP A 77 -27.22 1.20 -14.63
CA ASP A 77 -27.33 -0.26 -14.85
C ASP A 77 -26.88 -1.13 -13.66
N GLY A 78 -27.30 -0.77 -12.44
CA GLY A 78 -26.95 -1.51 -11.22
C GLY A 78 -25.46 -1.41 -10.82
N CYS A 79 -24.72 -0.48 -11.43
CA CYS A 79 -23.35 -0.14 -11.09
C CYS A 79 -23.27 1.27 -10.50
N ALA A 80 -22.26 1.50 -9.67
CA ALA A 80 -21.88 2.82 -9.19
C ALA A 80 -20.52 3.19 -9.80
N TYR A 81 -20.44 4.36 -10.43
CA TYR A 81 -19.23 4.93 -11.00
C TYR A 81 -18.77 6.07 -10.12
N LEU A 82 -17.54 5.98 -9.62
CA LEU A 82 -16.94 7.00 -8.76
C LEU A 82 -15.69 7.55 -9.44
N GLU A 83 -15.51 8.87 -9.44
CA GLU A 83 -14.21 9.51 -9.70
C GLU A 83 -13.77 10.17 -8.40
N VAL A 84 -12.66 9.70 -7.85
CA VAL A 84 -12.26 10.00 -6.47
C VAL A 84 -10.86 10.59 -6.48
N GLY A 85 -10.73 11.83 -6.00
CA GLY A 85 -9.48 12.57 -5.93
C GLY A 85 -8.42 11.86 -5.08
N ALA A 86 -7.15 12.02 -5.49
CA ALA A 86 -6.03 11.27 -4.93
C ALA A 86 -5.76 11.52 -3.43
N ALA A 87 -6.27 12.62 -2.86
CA ALA A 87 -6.05 13.00 -1.46
C ALA A 87 -7.07 12.40 -0.49
N ILE A 88 -8.19 11.84 -0.99
CA ILE A 88 -9.23 11.22 -0.16
C ILE A 88 -8.66 10.03 0.60
N ASP A 89 -9.00 9.93 1.89
CA ASP A 89 -8.61 8.79 2.71
C ASP A 89 -9.29 7.51 2.22
N TRP A 90 -8.53 6.43 2.17
CA TRP A 90 -9.00 5.17 1.64
C TRP A 90 -10.14 4.56 2.46
N ASP A 91 -10.06 4.59 3.79
CA ASP A 91 -11.07 3.95 4.63
C ASP A 91 -12.35 4.81 4.73
N ASP A 92 -12.22 6.14 4.60
CA ASP A 92 -13.35 7.06 4.46
C ASP A 92 -14.15 6.79 3.17
N LEU A 93 -13.47 6.47 2.05
CA LEU A 93 -14.14 6.05 0.81
C LEU A 93 -14.97 4.77 1.03
N ILE A 94 -14.44 3.82 1.79
CA ILE A 94 -15.13 2.56 2.10
C ILE A 94 -16.37 2.82 2.95
N ASP A 95 -16.26 3.68 3.96
CA ASP A 95 -17.40 4.07 4.79
C ASP A 95 -18.47 4.82 3.96
N PHE A 96 -18.06 5.71 3.05
CA PHE A 96 -18.98 6.33 2.10
C PHE A 96 -19.72 5.29 1.24
N CYS A 97 -19.00 4.35 0.63
CA CYS A 97 -19.58 3.31 -0.21
C CYS A 97 -20.55 2.44 0.59
N CYS A 98 -20.18 2.02 1.79
CA CYS A 98 -21.03 1.24 2.67
C CYS A 98 -22.33 1.99 3.04
N ASN A 99 -22.26 3.30 3.31
CA ASN A 99 -23.43 4.12 3.64
C ASN A 99 -24.35 4.39 2.44
N LYS A 100 -23.86 4.15 1.22
CA LYS A 100 -24.59 4.32 -0.04
C LYS A 100 -25.01 3.00 -0.69
N ASP A 101 -24.86 1.87 0.01
CA ASP A 101 -25.09 0.54 -0.56
C ASP A 101 -24.34 0.35 -1.88
N ILE A 102 -23.06 0.74 -1.89
CA ILE A 102 -22.11 0.55 -2.97
C ILE A 102 -21.10 -0.51 -2.51
N HIS A 103 -20.94 -1.56 -3.32
CA HIS A 103 -20.27 -2.79 -2.94
C HIS A 103 -19.04 -3.09 -3.79
N GLY A 104 -18.09 -3.81 -3.20
CA GLY A 104 -16.86 -4.31 -3.82
C GLY A 104 -15.60 -3.99 -3.00
N LEU A 105 -15.62 -2.92 -2.21
CA LEU A 105 -14.46 -2.45 -1.44
C LEU A 105 -14.35 -3.05 -0.03
N GLU A 106 -15.33 -3.83 0.43
CA GLU A 106 -15.43 -4.32 1.81
C GLU A 106 -14.18 -5.09 2.25
N ASN A 107 -13.65 -5.94 1.37
CA ASN A 107 -12.43 -6.73 1.58
C ASN A 107 -11.18 -5.87 1.81
N LEU A 108 -11.21 -4.60 1.42
CA LEU A 108 -10.10 -3.65 1.50
C LEU A 108 -10.22 -2.70 2.70
N ALA A 109 -11.21 -2.92 3.58
CA ALA A 109 -11.45 -2.11 4.76
C ALA A 109 -10.27 -2.09 5.74
N GLY A 110 -10.00 -0.92 6.31
CA GLY A 110 -8.94 -0.66 7.28
C GLY A 110 -7.53 -0.65 6.68
N ILE A 111 -7.38 -0.62 5.36
CA ILE A 111 -6.08 -0.33 4.71
C ILE A 111 -5.80 1.17 4.87
N PRO A 112 -4.67 1.57 5.47
CA PRO A 112 -4.35 2.97 5.66
C PRO A 112 -3.74 3.58 4.38
N GLY A 113 -4.08 4.82 4.07
CA GLY A 113 -3.51 5.52 2.92
C GLY A 113 -4.52 6.39 2.21
N THR A 114 -4.14 6.91 1.05
CA THR A 114 -5.05 7.70 0.21
C THR A 114 -5.47 6.91 -1.02
N VAL A 115 -6.57 7.32 -1.62
CA VAL A 115 -7.09 6.76 -2.88
C VAL A 115 -6.05 6.83 -4.00
N GLY A 116 -5.29 7.93 -4.11
CA GLY A 116 -4.25 8.05 -5.12
C GLY A 116 -3.07 7.09 -4.94
N ALA A 117 -2.83 6.62 -3.70
CA ALA A 117 -1.80 5.63 -3.40
C ALA A 117 -2.25 4.18 -3.63
N ALA A 118 -3.57 3.92 -3.59
CA ALA A 118 -4.15 2.60 -3.77
C ALA A 118 -3.72 1.87 -5.06
N PRO A 119 -3.74 2.50 -6.26
CA PRO A 119 -3.31 1.83 -7.49
C PRO A 119 -1.79 1.62 -7.54
N ILE A 120 -0.99 2.44 -6.86
CA ILE A 120 0.49 2.38 -6.95
C ILE A 120 0.99 0.97 -6.64
N GLN A 121 0.52 0.35 -5.56
CA GLN A 121 0.87 -1.04 -5.25
C GLN A 121 -0.24 -2.03 -5.49
N ASN A 122 -1.30 -1.66 -6.22
CA ASN A 122 -2.49 -2.50 -6.35
C ASN A 122 -2.88 -3.11 -4.98
N ILE A 123 -3.28 -2.25 -4.04
CA ILE A 123 -3.58 -2.70 -2.68
C ILE A 123 -4.58 -3.86 -2.70
N GLY A 124 -4.37 -4.81 -1.81
CA GLY A 124 -5.19 -6.02 -1.79
C GLY A 124 -5.18 -6.68 -0.43
N ALA A 125 -6.33 -7.14 -0.01
CA ALA A 125 -6.52 -7.85 1.24
C ALA A 125 -7.74 -8.77 1.14
N TYR A 126 -7.73 -9.84 1.94
CA TYR A 126 -8.88 -10.73 2.10
C TYR A 126 -9.47 -11.29 0.78
N GLY A 127 -8.64 -11.56 -0.22
CA GLY A 127 -9.07 -12.13 -1.51
C GLY A 127 -9.49 -11.11 -2.58
N GLN A 128 -9.38 -9.82 -2.29
CA GLN A 128 -9.65 -8.75 -3.27
C GLN A 128 -8.40 -7.92 -3.54
N GLU A 129 -8.27 -7.43 -4.76
CA GLU A 129 -7.30 -6.42 -5.18
C GLU A 129 -8.03 -5.22 -5.77
N VAL A 130 -7.53 -4.01 -5.54
CA VAL A 130 -8.20 -2.77 -5.98
C VAL A 130 -8.30 -2.68 -7.49
N SER A 131 -7.35 -3.27 -8.24
CA SER A 131 -7.37 -3.33 -9.70
C SER A 131 -8.66 -3.95 -10.26
N ASN A 132 -9.32 -4.85 -9.53
CA ASN A 132 -10.57 -5.48 -9.96
C ASN A 132 -11.77 -4.52 -9.95
N LEU A 133 -11.60 -3.36 -9.31
CA LEU A 133 -12.65 -2.37 -9.04
C LEU A 133 -12.36 -1.04 -9.73
N ILE A 134 -11.15 -0.85 -10.23
CA ILE A 134 -10.71 0.35 -10.94
C ILE A 134 -11.17 0.24 -12.41
N ASN A 135 -11.79 1.31 -12.90
CA ASN A 135 -12.06 1.51 -14.32
C ASN A 135 -10.86 2.19 -15.00
N TYR A 136 -10.34 3.25 -14.39
CA TYR A 136 -9.15 3.97 -14.84
C TYR A 136 -8.42 4.68 -13.69
N VAL A 137 -7.16 5.00 -13.91
CA VAL A 137 -6.37 5.89 -13.07
C VAL A 137 -6.12 7.18 -13.83
N GLU A 138 -6.46 8.31 -13.24
CA GLU A 138 -6.09 9.62 -13.78
C GLU A 138 -4.72 10.02 -13.23
N CYS A 139 -3.82 10.41 -14.12
CA CYS A 139 -2.50 10.89 -13.77
C CYS A 139 -2.10 12.10 -14.60
N PHE A 140 -1.34 12.98 -13.98
CA PHE A 140 -0.58 14.00 -14.68
C PHE A 140 0.75 13.41 -15.15
N ASP A 141 1.01 13.54 -16.45
CA ASP A 141 2.25 13.12 -17.09
C ASP A 141 3.22 14.29 -17.12
N THR A 142 4.30 14.23 -16.33
CA THR A 142 5.22 15.36 -16.17
C THR A 142 6.07 15.62 -17.40
N GLU A 143 6.24 14.63 -18.29
CA GLU A 143 6.97 14.81 -19.55
C GLU A 143 6.09 15.47 -20.60
N LEU A 144 4.85 15.00 -20.72
CA LEU A 144 3.89 15.53 -21.70
C LEU A 144 3.15 16.79 -21.19
N ARG A 145 3.21 17.05 -19.89
CA ARG A 145 2.53 18.16 -19.19
C ARG A 145 1.02 18.19 -19.42
N ILE A 146 0.39 17.02 -19.36
CA ILE A 146 -1.05 16.83 -19.57
C ILE A 146 -1.63 15.84 -18.57
N ILE A 147 -2.94 15.96 -18.30
CA ILE A 147 -3.72 14.92 -17.64
C ILE A 147 -4.04 13.77 -18.61
N ARG A 148 -3.89 12.54 -18.13
CA ARG A 148 -4.21 11.29 -18.85
C ARG A 148 -5.08 10.40 -17.98
N LYS A 149 -6.05 9.72 -18.59
CA LYS A 149 -6.80 8.62 -17.97
C LYS A 149 -6.32 7.30 -18.54
N ILE A 150 -5.63 6.51 -17.73
CA ILE A 150 -5.11 5.18 -18.11
C ILE A 150 -6.12 4.14 -17.64
N LYS A 151 -6.69 3.37 -18.57
CA LYS A 151 -7.60 2.26 -18.23
C LYS A 151 -6.89 1.22 -17.35
N ALA A 152 -7.64 0.54 -16.48
CA ALA A 152 -7.09 -0.46 -15.57
C ALA A 152 -6.27 -1.56 -16.28
N GLU A 153 -6.73 -2.02 -17.45
CA GLU A 153 -6.04 -3.00 -18.29
C GLU A 153 -4.64 -2.55 -18.76
N ASN A 154 -4.40 -1.24 -18.83
CA ASN A 154 -3.15 -0.63 -19.27
C ASN A 154 -2.27 -0.16 -18.09
N CYS A 155 -2.69 -0.35 -16.84
CA CYS A 155 -1.94 0.05 -15.65
C CYS A 155 -0.86 -0.97 -15.22
N GLU A 156 -0.74 -2.09 -15.94
CA GLU A 156 0.17 -3.20 -15.66
C GLU A 156 0.05 -3.72 -14.21
N PHE A 157 -1.18 -3.84 -13.71
CA PHE A 157 -1.43 -4.34 -12.37
C PHE A 157 -0.98 -5.79 -12.20
N GLY A 158 -0.44 -6.08 -11.01
CA GLY A 158 -0.12 -7.42 -10.55
C GLY A 158 -0.04 -7.47 -9.02
N TYR A 159 0.41 -8.60 -8.47
CA TYR A 159 0.56 -8.74 -7.02
C TYR A 159 1.56 -7.71 -6.46
N ARG A 160 1.05 -6.73 -5.72
CA ARG A 160 1.83 -5.62 -5.18
C ARG A 160 2.63 -4.86 -6.26
N LYS A 161 2.03 -4.73 -7.45
CA LYS A 161 2.67 -4.18 -8.64
C LYS A 161 1.74 -3.30 -9.48
N SER A 162 2.26 -2.19 -9.99
CA SER A 162 1.70 -1.42 -11.12
C SER A 162 2.80 -0.67 -11.88
N MET A 163 2.48 -0.12 -13.05
CA MET A 163 3.40 0.75 -13.80
C MET A 163 3.79 2.02 -13.03
N PHE A 164 2.93 2.50 -12.11
CA PHE A 164 3.14 3.75 -11.39
C PHE A 164 4.27 3.65 -10.34
N GLN A 165 4.71 2.45 -9.97
CA GLN A 165 5.86 2.29 -9.07
C GLN A 165 7.20 2.57 -9.76
N THR A 166 7.27 2.31 -11.06
CA THR A 166 8.50 2.42 -11.84
C THR A 166 8.50 3.68 -12.70
N ASN A 167 7.33 4.13 -13.16
CA ASN A 167 7.19 5.36 -13.93
C ASN A 167 6.90 6.56 -13.02
N THR A 168 7.96 7.22 -12.55
CA THR A 168 7.86 8.40 -11.68
C THR A 168 7.36 9.67 -12.36
N ASN A 169 7.19 9.66 -13.68
CA ASN A 169 6.65 10.79 -14.44
C ASN A 169 5.12 10.87 -14.36
N LEU A 170 4.46 9.81 -13.87
CA LEU A 170 3.01 9.76 -13.73
C LEU A 170 2.61 10.05 -12.28
N ILE A 171 2.04 11.23 -12.05
CA ILE A 171 1.52 11.65 -10.75
C ILE A 171 0.02 11.35 -10.71
N VAL A 172 -0.41 10.38 -9.91
CA VAL A 172 -1.85 10.04 -9.77
C VAL A 172 -2.61 11.22 -9.15
N THR A 173 -3.66 11.68 -9.85
CA THR A 173 -4.51 12.82 -9.46
C THR A 173 -5.89 12.39 -9.00
N ALA A 174 -6.44 11.31 -9.58
CA ALA A 174 -7.71 10.72 -9.20
C ALA A 174 -7.79 9.23 -9.64
N VAL A 175 -8.75 8.49 -9.08
CA VAL A 175 -9.03 7.10 -9.46
C VAL A 175 -10.50 6.96 -9.79
N GLY A 176 -10.78 6.37 -10.95
CA GLY A 176 -12.12 6.02 -11.41
C GLY A 176 -12.45 4.58 -11.02
N PHE A 177 -13.53 4.37 -10.26
CA PHE A 177 -14.01 3.04 -9.87
C PHE A 177 -15.30 2.67 -10.61
N ARG A 178 -15.48 1.37 -10.83
CA ARG A 178 -16.75 0.77 -11.22
C ARG A 178 -17.11 -0.29 -10.18
N LEU A 179 -18.11 0.02 -9.37
CA LEU A 179 -18.55 -0.77 -8.22
C LEU A 179 -19.97 -1.31 -8.43
N SER A 180 -20.38 -2.29 -7.63
CA SER A 180 -21.70 -2.91 -7.77
C SER A 180 -22.71 -2.30 -6.81
N LYS A 181 -23.99 -2.26 -7.21
CA LYS A 181 -25.14 -2.02 -6.31
C LYS A 181 -25.69 -3.31 -5.70
N GLN A 182 -25.14 -4.46 -6.07
CA GLN A 182 -25.49 -5.74 -5.50
C GLN A 182 -24.37 -6.22 -4.57
N PHE A 183 -24.73 -6.53 -3.33
CA PHE A 183 -23.78 -7.07 -2.37
C PHE A 183 -23.47 -8.54 -2.67
N ASN A 184 -22.22 -8.81 -3.05
CA ASN A 184 -21.70 -10.16 -3.31
C ASN A 184 -20.41 -10.35 -2.49
N PRO A 185 -20.48 -10.91 -1.27
CA PRO A 185 -19.32 -10.97 -0.38
C PRO A 185 -18.25 -11.95 -0.89
N ILE A 186 -16.99 -11.51 -0.90
CA ILE A 186 -15.82 -12.35 -1.21
C ILE A 186 -15.29 -12.97 0.09
N LEU A 187 -15.35 -14.30 0.19
CA LEU A 187 -15.07 -15.05 1.43
C LEU A 187 -13.89 -16.03 1.31
N GLU A 188 -13.10 -15.95 0.25
CA GLU A 188 -12.01 -16.88 -0.05
C GLU A 188 -10.90 -16.88 1.02
N HIS A 189 -10.70 -15.76 1.71
CA HIS A 189 -9.68 -15.66 2.75
C HIS A 189 -10.05 -16.47 4.00
N GLU A 190 -9.10 -17.23 4.55
CA GLU A 190 -9.28 -18.14 5.71
C GLU A 190 -10.06 -17.54 6.89
N GLY A 191 -9.82 -16.27 7.20
CA GLY A 191 -10.48 -15.57 8.32
C GLY A 191 -11.94 -15.18 8.06
N LEU A 192 -12.42 -15.37 6.83
CA LEU A 192 -13.78 -15.09 6.37
C LEU A 192 -14.51 -16.34 5.89
N GLN A 193 -13.78 -17.42 5.58
CA GLN A 193 -14.36 -18.71 5.24
C GLN A 193 -15.33 -19.16 6.34
N ASN A 194 -16.45 -19.77 5.93
CA ASN A 194 -17.54 -20.24 6.80
C ASN A 194 -18.33 -19.14 7.54
N LEU A 195 -18.08 -17.86 7.26
CA LEU A 195 -18.94 -16.78 7.72
C LEU A 195 -20.04 -16.49 6.68
N HIS A 196 -21.15 -15.93 7.15
CA HIS A 196 -22.23 -15.46 6.28
C HIS A 196 -22.50 -13.99 6.60
N PHE A 197 -22.56 -13.17 5.56
CA PHE A 197 -22.88 -11.74 5.68
C PHE A 197 -24.06 -11.41 4.79
N THR A 198 -25.07 -10.78 5.37
CA THR A 198 -26.20 -10.20 4.62
C THR A 198 -26.03 -8.70 4.39
N LYS A 199 -25.09 -8.06 5.11
CA LYS A 199 -24.78 -6.62 5.02
C LYS A 199 -23.28 -6.40 4.89
N ALA A 200 -22.91 -5.49 3.99
CA ALA A 200 -21.53 -5.04 3.80
C ALA A 200 -20.90 -4.48 5.09
N SER A 201 -21.68 -3.73 5.89
CA SER A 201 -21.21 -3.13 7.14
C SER A 201 -20.75 -4.16 8.17
N ASP A 202 -21.38 -5.34 8.23
CA ASP A 202 -20.98 -6.41 9.15
C ASP A 202 -19.66 -7.07 8.69
N MET A 203 -19.49 -7.22 7.38
CA MET A 203 -18.25 -7.71 6.77
C MET A 203 -17.09 -6.75 7.02
N ILE A 204 -17.29 -5.45 6.78
CA ILE A 204 -16.31 -4.38 7.06
C ILE A 204 -15.88 -4.42 8.52
N LYS A 205 -16.84 -4.47 9.46
CA LYS A 205 -16.55 -4.56 10.90
C LYS A 205 -15.72 -5.81 11.23
N LYS A 206 -16.07 -6.97 10.67
CA LYS A 206 -15.33 -8.21 10.89
C LYS A 206 -13.91 -8.12 10.36
N ILE A 207 -13.71 -7.56 9.17
CA ILE A 207 -12.40 -7.37 8.57
C ILE A 207 -11.54 -6.43 9.41
N ARG A 208 -12.05 -5.25 9.77
CA ARG A 208 -11.35 -4.31 10.66
C ARG A 208 -10.97 -4.98 11.99
N ALA A 209 -11.85 -5.80 12.57
CA ALA A 209 -11.53 -6.57 13.78
C ALA A 209 -10.39 -7.58 13.57
N ILE A 210 -10.38 -8.36 12.47
CA ILE A 210 -9.28 -9.28 12.15
C ILE A 210 -7.97 -8.53 11.93
N ARG A 211 -8.01 -7.35 11.30
CA ARG A 211 -6.81 -6.53 11.08
C ARG A 211 -6.21 -6.06 12.41
N ASN A 212 -7.06 -5.59 13.32
CA ASN A 212 -6.65 -5.09 14.63
C ASN A 212 -6.07 -6.18 15.56
N THR A 213 -6.32 -7.47 15.30
CA THR A 213 -5.63 -8.54 16.03
C THR A 213 -4.23 -8.81 15.52
N LYS A 214 -3.93 -8.54 14.24
CA LYS A 214 -2.62 -8.85 13.65
C LYS A 214 -1.68 -7.65 13.61
N LEU A 215 -2.23 -6.46 13.39
CA LEU A 215 -1.48 -5.24 13.18
C LEU A 215 -1.56 -4.34 14.42
N PRO A 216 -0.43 -3.83 14.92
CA PRO A 216 -0.48 -2.87 16.01
C PRO A 216 -0.99 -1.53 15.50
N ASN A 217 -1.65 -0.77 16.38
CA ASN A 217 -2.06 0.59 16.11
C ASN A 217 -0.84 1.45 15.75
N PRO A 218 -0.76 2.06 14.54
CA PRO A 218 0.37 2.88 14.13
C PRO A 218 0.63 4.09 15.02
N MET A 219 -0.37 4.56 15.78
CA MET A 219 -0.20 5.66 16.73
C MET A 219 0.64 5.25 17.94
N ASP A 220 0.47 4.01 18.40
CA ASP A 220 1.18 3.47 19.56
C ASP A 220 2.50 2.82 19.14
N PHE A 221 2.49 2.09 18.02
CA PHE A 221 3.64 1.41 17.45
C PHE A 221 3.76 1.75 15.95
N PRO A 222 4.47 2.83 15.60
CA PRO A 222 4.51 3.31 14.23
C PRO A 222 5.16 2.27 13.30
N ASN A 223 4.46 1.90 12.24
CA ASN A 223 4.74 0.77 11.34
C ASN A 223 4.18 1.02 9.93
N LEU A 224 4.56 0.17 8.96
CA LEU A 224 4.08 0.20 7.57
C LEU A 224 3.21 -1.03 7.21
N GLY A 225 2.65 -1.70 8.21
CA GLY A 225 2.02 -3.00 8.03
C GLY A 225 3.04 -4.09 7.69
N SER A 226 2.68 -4.97 6.75
CA SER A 226 3.56 -6.03 6.28
C SER A 226 4.78 -5.45 5.57
N PHE A 227 5.99 -5.75 6.08
CA PHE A 227 7.21 -5.19 5.52
C PHE A 227 7.73 -5.94 4.28
N PHE A 228 7.46 -7.25 4.19
CA PHE A 228 7.85 -8.08 3.05
C PHE A 228 6.63 -8.61 2.32
N LYS A 229 6.75 -8.69 0.99
CA LYS A 229 5.81 -9.40 0.14
C LYS A 229 5.90 -10.89 0.42
N ASN A 230 4.80 -11.60 0.18
CA ASN A 230 4.80 -13.05 0.21
C ASN A 230 5.55 -13.59 -1.02
N PRO A 231 6.58 -14.44 -0.86
CA PRO A 231 7.32 -14.99 -1.99
C PRO A 231 6.43 -15.92 -2.81
N ILE A 232 6.58 -15.83 -4.14
CA ILE A 232 5.87 -16.64 -5.12
C ILE A 232 6.90 -17.44 -5.92
N LEU A 233 6.73 -18.76 -5.95
CA LEU A 233 7.61 -19.69 -6.65
C LEU A 233 6.80 -20.50 -7.67
N SER A 234 7.46 -21.12 -8.64
CA SER A 234 6.84 -22.21 -9.40
C SER A 234 6.61 -23.44 -8.49
N ILE A 235 5.63 -24.28 -8.83
CA ILE A 235 5.40 -25.55 -8.12
C ILE A 235 6.68 -26.40 -8.08
N LEU A 236 7.41 -26.48 -9.20
CA LEU A 236 8.64 -27.28 -9.29
C LEU A 236 9.76 -26.78 -8.36
N GLU A 237 9.94 -25.46 -8.23
CA GLU A 237 10.91 -24.89 -7.28
C GLU A 237 10.48 -25.14 -5.83
N ALA A 238 9.18 -25.01 -5.55
CA ALA A 238 8.61 -25.25 -4.23
C ALA A 238 8.74 -26.71 -3.78
N GLU A 239 8.58 -27.67 -4.70
CA GLU A 239 8.70 -29.11 -4.42
C GLU A 239 10.15 -29.56 -4.22
N LYS A 240 11.10 -28.97 -4.96
CA LYS A 240 12.53 -29.28 -4.84
C LYS A 240 13.16 -28.73 -3.56
N ASN A 241 12.50 -27.78 -2.88
CA ASN A 241 13.03 -27.15 -1.68
C ASN A 241 12.39 -27.77 -0.42
N GLU A 242 13.05 -28.79 0.12
CA GLU A 242 12.62 -29.50 1.33
C GLU A 242 12.45 -28.59 2.55
N ARG A 243 13.13 -27.43 2.58
CA ARG A 243 13.04 -26.45 3.67
C ARG A 243 11.68 -25.75 3.72
N LEU A 244 10.87 -25.83 2.66
CA LEU A 244 9.55 -25.22 2.57
C LEU A 244 8.39 -26.16 2.93
N VAL A 245 8.67 -27.46 3.16
CA VAL A 245 7.62 -28.51 3.32
C VAL A 245 6.65 -28.19 4.45
N ASN A 246 7.15 -27.63 5.55
CA ASN A 246 6.34 -27.33 6.73
C ASN A 246 5.65 -25.96 6.67
N LEU A 247 5.81 -25.20 5.59
CA LEU A 247 5.18 -23.87 5.45
C LEU A 247 3.83 -23.99 4.75
N LYS A 248 2.91 -23.09 5.09
CA LYS A 248 1.63 -22.98 4.43
C LYS A 248 1.81 -22.53 2.98
N LYS A 249 1.21 -23.29 2.08
CA LYS A 249 1.20 -23.06 0.64
C LYS A 249 -0.16 -22.52 0.23
N PHE A 250 -0.17 -21.49 -0.60
CA PHE A 250 -1.37 -20.98 -1.24
C PHE A 250 -1.19 -21.13 -2.74
N GLU A 251 -2.00 -21.99 -3.36
CA GLU A 251 -1.98 -22.19 -4.80
C GLU A 251 -2.35 -20.91 -5.53
N MET A 252 -1.68 -20.67 -6.66
CA MET A 252 -1.93 -19.54 -7.55
C MET A 252 -2.09 -20.05 -8.99
N PRO A 253 -2.77 -19.27 -9.85
CA PRO A 253 -2.80 -19.55 -11.29
C PRO A 253 -1.39 -19.69 -11.89
N ASN A 254 -1.30 -20.34 -13.06
CA ASN A 254 -0.06 -20.51 -13.83
C ASN A 254 1.02 -21.35 -13.12
N GLN A 255 0.62 -22.40 -12.38
CA GLN A 255 1.53 -23.33 -11.69
C GLN A 255 2.48 -22.63 -10.71
N LYS A 256 1.95 -21.63 -10.00
CA LYS A 256 2.68 -20.89 -8.97
C LYS A 256 2.13 -21.20 -7.59
N VAL A 257 2.98 -21.07 -6.58
CA VAL A 257 2.62 -21.21 -5.17
C VAL A 257 3.15 -20.01 -4.42
N LYS A 258 2.31 -19.42 -3.59
CA LYS A 258 2.67 -18.34 -2.67
C LYS A 258 2.88 -18.90 -1.27
N PHE A 259 3.94 -18.45 -0.62
CA PHE A 259 4.23 -18.78 0.78
C PHE A 259 4.06 -17.56 1.67
N SER A 260 3.72 -17.77 2.94
CA SER A 260 3.60 -16.68 3.91
C SER A 260 4.97 -16.24 4.42
N ALA A 261 5.40 -15.02 4.05
CA ALA A 261 6.61 -14.41 4.59
C ALA A 261 6.50 -14.20 6.11
N GLY A 262 5.29 -13.92 6.61
CA GLY A 262 5.01 -13.84 8.04
C GLY A 262 5.27 -15.17 8.76
N GLU A 263 4.82 -16.30 8.19
CA GLU A 263 5.05 -17.61 8.78
C GLU A 263 6.54 -17.99 8.76
N MET A 264 7.25 -17.69 7.67
CA MET A 264 8.70 -17.88 7.57
C MET A 264 9.41 -17.16 8.72
N LEU A 265 9.12 -15.88 8.94
CA LEU A 265 9.74 -15.09 10.02
C LEU A 265 9.30 -15.54 11.42
N ASP A 266 8.03 -15.91 11.57
CA ASP A 266 7.49 -16.39 12.85
C ASP A 266 8.16 -17.69 13.30
N LYS A 267 8.41 -18.63 12.39
CA LYS A 267 9.10 -19.91 12.69
C LYS A 267 10.58 -19.76 13.00
N LEU A 268 11.18 -18.61 12.69
CA LEU A 268 12.53 -18.23 13.12
C LEU A 268 12.53 -17.63 14.55
N ASN A 269 11.39 -17.65 15.25
CA ASN A 269 11.23 -17.14 16.62
C ASN A 269 11.62 -15.67 16.78
N LEU A 270 11.36 -14.84 15.77
CA LEU A 270 11.78 -13.43 15.74
C LEU A 270 10.77 -12.45 16.37
N LYS A 271 9.58 -12.92 16.78
CA LYS A 271 8.54 -12.09 17.38
C LYS A 271 9.05 -11.38 18.63
N GLY A 272 8.84 -10.07 18.70
CA GLY A 272 9.29 -9.24 19.83
C GLY A 272 10.80 -8.95 19.85
N MET A 273 11.58 -9.46 18.90
CA MET A 273 13.00 -9.12 18.80
C MET A 273 13.20 -7.65 18.45
N LYS A 274 14.34 -7.11 18.87
CA LYS A 274 14.76 -5.76 18.57
C LYS A 274 16.09 -5.78 17.82
N ILE A 275 16.11 -5.19 16.63
CA ILE A 275 17.31 -5.02 15.81
C ILE A 275 17.68 -3.53 15.88
N ARG A 276 18.63 -3.18 16.75
CA ARG A 276 18.98 -1.78 17.07
C ARG A 276 17.74 -0.98 17.48
N ASN A 277 17.32 -0.01 16.65
CA ASN A 277 16.17 0.86 16.90
C ASN A 277 14.88 0.37 16.25
N VAL A 278 14.87 -0.83 15.66
CA VAL A 278 13.69 -1.43 15.00
C VAL A 278 13.18 -2.58 15.86
N GLY A 279 11.89 -2.60 16.15
CA GLY A 279 11.21 -3.73 16.79
C GLY A 279 10.53 -4.63 15.76
N LEU A 280 10.39 -5.91 16.08
CA LEU A 280 9.48 -6.81 15.40
C LEU A 280 8.25 -7.01 16.27
N TRP A 281 7.06 -6.89 15.67
CA TRP A 281 5.81 -6.98 16.41
C TRP A 281 5.63 -8.34 17.09
N THR A 282 5.15 -8.34 18.33
CA THR A 282 5.05 -9.54 19.17
C THR A 282 4.00 -10.54 18.69
N GLN A 283 3.01 -10.10 17.91
CA GLN A 283 1.97 -10.99 17.38
C GLN A 283 2.28 -11.48 15.96
N HIS A 284 3.10 -10.73 15.19
CA HIS A 284 3.35 -11.02 13.77
C HIS A 284 4.71 -10.46 13.31
N ALA A 285 5.71 -11.32 13.06
CA ALA A 285 7.10 -10.89 12.80
C ALA A 285 7.29 -10.14 11.47
N LEU A 286 6.30 -10.17 10.58
CA LEU A 286 6.31 -9.40 9.32
C LEU A 286 6.18 -7.88 9.53
N VAL A 287 5.76 -7.44 10.71
CA VAL A 287 5.53 -6.02 11.01
C VAL A 287 6.73 -5.45 11.77
N LEU A 288 7.44 -4.53 11.12
CA LEU A 288 8.53 -3.77 11.72
C LEU A 288 7.97 -2.50 12.37
N THR A 289 8.37 -2.25 13.61
CA THR A 289 7.97 -1.09 14.40
C THR A 289 9.15 -0.16 14.67
N SER A 290 8.86 1.12 14.77
CA SER A 290 9.82 2.17 15.11
C SER A 290 9.58 2.72 16.52
N ASN A 291 10.55 3.45 17.07
CA ASN A 291 10.52 3.95 18.45
C ASN A 291 11.01 5.40 18.62
N GLY A 292 10.70 6.28 17.66
CA GLY A 292 10.98 7.73 17.74
C GLY A 292 12.45 8.13 17.54
N ILE A 293 13.40 7.21 17.75
CA ILE A 293 14.82 7.37 17.40
C ILE A 293 15.23 6.54 16.17
N THR A 294 14.33 5.69 15.67
CA THR A 294 14.57 4.86 14.47
C THR A 294 14.89 5.75 13.26
N SER A 295 15.92 5.37 12.51
CA SER A 295 16.27 5.99 11.24
C SER A 295 15.97 5.06 10.05
N ALA A 296 15.88 5.61 8.84
CA ALA A 296 15.78 4.79 7.62
C ALA A 296 16.96 3.81 7.47
N LYS A 297 18.15 4.17 7.97
CA LYS A 297 19.32 3.28 8.00
C LYS A 297 19.10 2.10 8.96
N ASP A 298 18.47 2.33 10.12
CA ASP A 298 18.14 1.25 11.05
C ASP A 298 17.15 0.27 10.43
N ILE A 299 16.12 0.78 9.74
CA ILE A 299 15.16 -0.04 8.99
C ILE A 299 15.88 -0.88 7.93
N ARG A 300 16.80 -0.29 7.16
CA ARG A 300 17.58 -1.03 6.15
C ARG A 300 18.44 -2.13 6.76
N ASN A 301 19.11 -1.86 7.88
CA ASN A 301 19.89 -2.89 8.56
C ASN A 301 19.01 -4.05 9.04
N ALA A 302 17.83 -3.75 9.58
CA ALA A 302 16.87 -4.78 9.99
C ALA A 302 16.36 -5.58 8.78
N GLU A 303 16.03 -4.90 7.68
CA GLU A 303 15.66 -5.53 6.41
C GLU A 303 16.74 -6.52 5.93
N ASP A 304 18.00 -6.10 5.87
CA ASP A 304 19.11 -6.92 5.37
C ASP A 304 19.33 -8.17 6.25
N ILE A 305 19.24 -8.01 7.58
CA ILE A 305 19.35 -9.13 8.53
C ILE A 305 18.20 -10.13 8.32
N LEU A 306 16.97 -9.65 8.20
CA LEU A 306 15.80 -10.51 8.05
C LEU A 306 15.81 -11.25 6.70
N LYS A 307 16.18 -10.57 5.60
CA LYS A 307 16.39 -11.21 4.30
C LYS A 307 17.44 -12.30 4.38
N LYS A 308 18.60 -12.01 4.99
CA LYS A 308 19.68 -12.99 5.16
C LYS A 308 19.22 -14.21 5.95
N LEU A 309 18.51 -14.02 7.06
CA LEU A 309 18.01 -15.12 7.88
C LEU A 309 17.07 -16.03 7.09
N VAL A 310 16.18 -15.46 6.27
CA VAL A 310 15.23 -16.23 5.45
C VAL A 310 15.94 -16.94 4.29
N VAL A 311 16.94 -16.31 3.66
CA VAL A 311 17.80 -16.97 2.66
C VAL A 311 18.56 -18.13 3.30
N ASP A 312 19.20 -17.93 4.45
CA ASP A 312 20.00 -18.96 5.10
C ASP A 312 19.15 -20.18 5.52
N HIS A 313 17.94 -19.95 6.03
CA HIS A 313 17.03 -21.01 6.50
C HIS A 313 16.18 -21.66 5.41
N TYR A 314 15.67 -20.88 4.45
CA TYR A 314 14.70 -21.34 3.47
C TYR A 314 15.22 -21.31 2.03
N GLY A 315 16.36 -20.66 1.76
CA GLY A 315 16.85 -20.44 0.40
C GLY A 315 15.98 -19.48 -0.41
N ILE A 316 15.17 -18.65 0.28
CA ILE A 316 14.22 -17.73 -0.34
C ILE A 316 14.66 -16.29 -0.10
N GLU A 317 14.70 -15.49 -1.16
CA GLU A 317 14.89 -14.05 -1.05
C GLU A 317 13.54 -13.36 -0.84
N LEU A 318 13.42 -12.61 0.26
CA LEU A 318 12.23 -11.79 0.50
C LEU A 318 12.35 -10.45 -0.22
N GLU A 319 11.27 -10.06 -0.89
CA GLU A 319 11.12 -8.73 -1.47
C GLU A 319 10.40 -7.81 -0.48
N ARG A 320 10.91 -6.58 -0.32
CA ARG A 320 10.28 -5.55 0.50
C ARG A 320 9.00 -5.02 -0.18
N GLU A 321 7.96 -4.75 0.60
CA GLU A 321 6.74 -4.09 0.11
C GLU A 321 6.86 -2.55 0.16
N PRO A 322 7.27 -1.91 1.26
CA PRO A 322 7.48 -0.46 1.30
C PRO A 322 8.53 0.08 0.32
N SER A 323 8.39 1.34 -0.08
CA SER A 323 9.40 2.02 -0.92
C SER A 323 10.27 2.98 -0.09
N TYR A 324 11.58 2.97 -0.30
CA TYR A 324 12.45 4.06 0.21
C TYR A 324 12.27 5.28 -0.70
N LEU A 325 12.14 6.46 -0.08
CA LEU A 325 12.11 7.73 -0.80
C LEU A 325 13.45 8.46 -0.67
#